data_AF-A0A0D3F1S2-F1
#
_entry.id   AF-A0A0D3F1S2-F1
#
_cell.length_a   1.000
_cell.length_b   1.000
_cell.length_c   1.000
_cell.angle_alpha   90.00
_cell.angle_beta   90.00
_cell.angle_gamma   90.00
#
_symmetry.space_group_name_H-M   'P 1'
#
loop_
_entity.id
_entity.type
_entity.pdbx_description
1 polymer ?
#
loop_
_entity_poly.entity_id
_entity_poly.type
_entity_poly.pdbx_seq_one_letter_code
_entity_poly.pdbx_strand_id
1 'polypeptide(L)'
;MAAGGGRGDQGIVVDENEGEESIFRRFRREVMRAGVLQEIKRRRRYESKKDERKRKAREAGRRNRRRRMMEEPRFPEDDADSEAARRARDDEKDNWEIDGIL
;
A
#
# COMPACT_ATOMS: atom_id res chain seq x y z
N MET A 1 4.49 24.79 12.06
CA MET A 1 4.33 23.84 13.18
C MET A 1 3.27 22.82 12.78
N ALA A 2 3.64 21.55 12.61
CA ALA A 2 2.73 20.51 12.17
C ALA A 2 1.79 20.10 13.32
N ALA A 3 0.48 20.16 13.08
CA ALA A 3 -0.53 19.73 14.04
C ALA A 3 -0.32 18.24 14.37
N GLY A 4 -0.05 17.96 15.65
CA GLY A 4 -0.03 16.61 16.18
C GLY A 4 -1.43 16.01 16.05
N GLY A 5 -1.61 15.11 15.07
CA GLY A 5 -2.81 14.31 14.96
C GLY A 5 -2.92 13.39 16.18
N GLY A 6 -3.69 13.82 17.18
CA GLY A 6 -4.06 13.01 18.33
C GLY A 6 -4.64 11.69 17.85
N ARG A 7 -3.93 10.60 18.12
CA ARG A 7 -4.42 9.25 17.85
C ARG A 7 -5.27 8.83 19.05
N GLY A 8 -6.47 9.40 19.13
CA GLY A 8 -7.50 8.86 20.01
C GLY A 8 -7.78 7.43 19.59
N ASP A 9 -7.70 6.53 20.55
CA ASP A 9 -8.42 5.26 20.54
C ASP A 9 -9.86 5.52 20.07
N GLN A 10 -10.20 4.94 18.92
CA GLN A 10 -11.44 5.22 18.23
C GLN A 10 -12.57 4.47 18.93
N GLY A 11 -13.15 5.10 19.95
CA GLY A 11 -14.37 4.63 20.60
C GLY A 11 -15.52 4.61 19.58
N ILE A 12 -16.21 3.48 19.47
CA ILE A 12 -17.37 3.33 18.60
C ILE A 12 -18.60 3.59 19.45
N VAL A 13 -19.22 4.74 19.23
CA VAL A 13 -20.50 5.08 19.84
C VAL A 13 -21.57 4.31 19.08
N VAL A 14 -22.33 3.50 19.82
CA VAL A 14 -23.42 2.66 19.30
C VAL A 14 -24.74 3.35 19.60
N ASP A 15 -25.62 3.39 18.61
CA ASP A 15 -26.99 3.89 18.75
C ASP A 15 -27.96 2.74 19.07
N GLU A 16 -29.08 3.02 19.74
CA GLU A 16 -30.00 2.01 20.28
C GLU A 16 -30.73 1.19 19.20
N ASN A 17 -30.71 1.66 17.94
CA ASN A 17 -31.41 1.03 16.80
C ASN A 17 -30.48 0.25 15.83
N GLU A 18 -29.24 -0.08 16.22
CA GLU A 18 -28.35 -0.87 15.35
C GLU A 18 -28.43 -2.38 15.61
N GLY A 19 -28.63 -3.16 14.54
CA GLY A 19 -28.47 -4.60 14.61
C GLY A 19 -27.03 -5.00 14.95
N GLU A 20 -26.87 -6.01 15.81
CA GLU A 20 -25.58 -6.43 16.39
C GLU A 20 -24.46 -6.60 15.36
N GLU A 21 -24.76 -7.15 14.17
CA GLU A 21 -23.78 -7.31 13.09
C GLU A 21 -23.20 -5.99 12.56
N SER A 22 -23.98 -4.91 12.53
CA SER A 22 -23.51 -3.58 12.08
C SER A 22 -22.39 -3.09 12.99
N ILE A 23 -22.59 -3.22 14.30
CA ILE A 23 -21.65 -2.80 15.33
C ILE A 23 -20.35 -3.60 15.20
N PHE A 24 -20.43 -4.92 15.09
CA PHE A 24 -19.26 -5.78 14.89
C PHE A 24 -18.48 -5.45 13.61
N ARG A 25 -19.17 -5.13 12.50
CA ARG A 25 -18.52 -4.73 11.25
C ARG A 25 -17.77 -3.41 11.41
N ARG A 26 -18.36 -2.42 12.08
CA ARG A 26 -17.71 -1.12 12.35
C ARG A 26 -16.52 -1.29 13.29
N PHE A 27 -16.69 -2.06 14.36
CA PHE A 27 -15.62 -2.42 15.29
C PHE A 27 -14.44 -3.06 14.59
N ARG A 28 -14.70 -4.10 13.80
CA ARG A 28 -13.64 -4.77 13.05
C ARG A 28 -12.96 -3.82 12.07
N ARG A 29 -13.71 -2.95 11.40
CA ARG A 29 -13.14 -1.94 10.48
C ARG A 29 -12.22 -0.98 11.23
N GLU A 30 -12.65 -0.46 12.38
CA GLU A 30 -11.89 0.52 13.13
C GLU A 30 -10.62 -0.09 13.74
N VAL A 31 -10.70 -1.31 14.28
CA VAL A 31 -9.53 -2.07 14.75
C VAL A 31 -8.53 -2.33 13.61
N MET A 32 -9.02 -2.71 12.43
CA MET A 32 -8.16 -2.93 11.25
C MET A 32 -7.56 -1.63 10.72
N ARG A 33 -8.33 -0.52 10.76
CA ARG A 33 -7.89 0.82 10.33
C ARG A 33 -6.81 1.37 11.24
N ALA A 34 -7.00 1.26 12.56
CA ALA A 34 -6.02 1.67 13.55
C ALA A 34 -4.75 0.77 13.50
N GLY A 35 -4.88 -0.47 13.03
CA GLY A 35 -3.75 -1.39 12.85
C GLY A 35 -3.15 -1.89 14.16
N VAL A 36 -3.88 -1.77 15.27
CA VAL A 36 -3.40 -2.06 16.63
C VAL A 36 -2.87 -3.50 16.76
N LEU A 37 -3.55 -4.47 16.17
CA LEU A 37 -3.13 -5.88 16.19
C LEU A 37 -1.80 -6.11 15.45
N GLN A 38 -1.60 -5.43 14.31
CA GLN A 38 -0.35 -5.52 13.54
C GLN A 38 0.80 -4.87 14.32
N GLU A 39 0.52 -3.75 14.98
CA GLU A 39 1.50 -3.02 15.79
C GLU A 39 1.95 -3.83 17.01
N ILE A 40 1.01 -4.45 17.73
CA ILE A 40 1.32 -5.35 18.85
C ILE A 40 2.21 -6.49 18.36
N LYS A 41 1.82 -7.18 17.28
CA LYS A 41 2.59 -8.31 16.73
C LYS A 41 4.01 -7.92 16.32
N ARG A 42 4.19 -6.70 15.80
CA ARG A 42 5.51 -6.15 15.42
C ARG A 42 6.39 -5.89 16.64
N ARG A 43 5.82 -5.32 17.71
CA ARG A 43 6.54 -4.98 18.95
C ARG A 43 6.87 -6.16 19.85
N ARG A 44 6.30 -7.35 19.60
CA ARG A 44 6.61 -8.58 20.37
C ARG A 44 8.08 -8.98 20.35
N ARG A 45 8.84 -8.56 19.35
CA ARG A 45 10.28 -8.82 19.23
C ARG A 45 11.00 -7.57 18.73
N TYR A 46 12.28 -7.49 19.02
CA TYR A 46 13.13 -6.44 18.46
C TYR A 46 13.19 -6.57 16.92
N GLU A 47 13.02 -5.44 16.24
CA GLU A 47 13.14 -5.31 14.79
C GLU A 47 14.45 -4.57 14.48
N SER A 48 15.34 -5.16 13.69
CA SER A 48 16.58 -4.49 13.28
C SER A 48 16.28 -3.33 12.32
N LYS A 49 17.19 -2.33 12.22
CA LYS A 49 17.03 -1.22 11.27
C LYS A 49 16.84 -1.68 9.82
N LYS A 50 17.46 -2.81 9.44
CA LYS A 50 17.31 -3.42 8.11
C LYS A 50 15.89 -3.97 7.92
N ASP A 51 15.37 -4.68 8.92
CA ASP A 51 14.02 -5.23 8.90
C ASP A 51 12.95 -4.14 8.89
N GLU A 52 13.17 -3.07 9.65
CA GLU A 52 12.28 -1.91 9.66
C GLU A 52 12.18 -1.25 8.27
N ARG A 53 13.33 -1.02 7.61
CA ARG A 53 13.36 -0.48 6.24
C ARG A 53 12.64 -1.39 5.25
N LYS A 54 12.90 -2.71 5.34
CA LYS A 54 12.27 -3.74 4.49
C LYS A 54 10.75 -3.80 4.70
N ARG A 55 10.29 -3.67 5.95
CA ARG A 55 8.86 -3.63 6.28
C ARG A 55 8.20 -2.37 5.74
N LYS A 56 8.77 -1.18 5.99
CA LYS A 56 8.25 0.10 5.49
C LYS A 56 8.13 0.10 3.96
N ALA A 57 9.15 -0.37 3.25
CA ALA A 57 9.14 -0.47 1.79
C ALA A 57 8.03 -1.42 1.29
N ARG A 58 7.85 -2.58 1.94
CA ARG A 58 6.77 -3.53 1.58
C ARG A 58 5.38 -3.01 1.87
N GLU A 59 5.17 -2.35 3.01
CA GLU A 59 3.90 -1.74 3.37
C GLU A 59 3.54 -0.61 2.40
N ALA A 60 4.50 0.26 2.09
CA ALA A 60 4.34 1.32 1.09
C ALA A 60 4.02 0.73 -0.30
N GLY A 61 4.78 -0.27 -0.75
CA GLY A 61 4.53 -0.94 -2.03
C GLY A 61 3.17 -1.63 -2.10
N ARG A 62 2.71 -2.27 -1.01
CA ARG A 62 1.37 -2.87 -0.94
C ARG A 62 0.25 -1.83 -0.97
N ARG A 63 0.42 -0.66 -0.34
CA ARG A 63 -0.55 0.44 -0.42
C ARG A 63 -0.57 1.08 -1.80
N ASN A 64 0.61 1.31 -2.38
CA ASN A 64 0.75 1.90 -3.71
C ASN A 64 0.14 0.99 -4.80
N ARG A 65 0.40 -0.32 -4.76
CA ARG A 65 -0.24 -1.27 -5.71
C ARG A 65 -1.77 -1.25 -5.61
N ARG A 66 -2.32 -1.18 -4.40
CA ARG A 66 -3.79 -1.08 -4.23
C ARG A 66 -4.37 0.21 -4.79
N ARG A 67 -3.62 1.32 -4.75
CA ARG A 67 -4.03 2.58 -5.38
C ARG A 67 -3.95 2.51 -6.89
N ARG A 68 -2.82 2.03 -7.43
CA ARG A 68 -2.63 1.86 -8.88
C ARG A 68 -3.68 0.95 -9.52
N MET A 69 -4.02 -0.17 -8.86
CA MET A 69 -5.09 -1.06 -9.32
C MET A 69 -6.48 -0.42 -9.35
N MET A 70 -6.71 0.69 -8.62
CA MET A 70 -7.94 1.47 -8.69
C MET A 70 -7.85 2.64 -9.68
N GLU A 71 -6.63 3.13 -9.97
CA GLU A 71 -6.37 4.23 -10.90
C GLU A 71 -6.21 3.75 -12.34
N GLU A 72 -5.95 2.47 -12.58
CA GLU A 72 -5.93 1.94 -13.94
C GLU A 72 -7.34 1.95 -14.54
N PRO A 73 -7.53 2.60 -15.70
CA PRO A 73 -8.76 2.50 -16.46
C PRO A 73 -9.09 1.02 -16.66
N ARG A 74 -10.32 0.62 -16.32
CA ARG A 74 -10.82 -0.75 -16.51
C ARG A 74 -10.71 -1.21 -17.97
N PHE A 75 -10.50 -0.26 -18.88
CA PHE A 75 -10.18 -0.44 -20.29
C PHE A 75 -8.93 0.40 -20.60
N PRO A 76 -7.75 -0.21 -20.82
CA PRO A 76 -6.64 0.47 -21.46
C PRO A 76 -7.11 0.99 -22.82
N GLU A 77 -6.88 2.27 -23.12
CA GLU A 77 -6.98 2.74 -24.50
C GLU A 77 -5.83 2.06 -25.27
N ASP A 78 -6.15 1.36 -26.35
CA ASP A 78 -5.18 0.63 -27.18
C ASP A 78 -4.29 1.61 -27.96
N ASP A 79 -3.35 2.27 -27.29
CA ASP A 79 -2.28 3.09 -27.90
C ASP A 79 -1.14 2.24 -28.47
N ALA A 80 -1.46 1.01 -28.90
CA ALA A 80 -0.50 0.02 -29.41
C ALA A 80 0.28 0.50 -30.64
N ASP A 81 -0.19 1.57 -31.30
CA ASP A 81 0.42 2.19 -32.48
C ASP A 81 0.96 3.61 -32.24
N SER A 82 1.02 4.07 -30.98
CA SER A 82 1.59 5.39 -30.67
C SER A 82 3.10 5.43 -30.95
N GLU A 83 3.58 6.58 -31.44
CA GLU A 83 5.00 6.80 -31.72
C GLU A 83 5.88 6.62 -30.46
N ALA A 84 5.31 6.90 -29.28
CA ALA A 84 5.93 6.65 -27.99
C ALA A 84 6.09 5.14 -27.68
N ALA A 85 5.09 4.32 -28.00
CA ALA A 85 5.18 2.86 -27.84
C ALA A 85 6.18 2.22 -28.82
N ARG A 86 6.31 2.79 -30.02
CA ARG A 86 7.32 2.39 -31.01
C ARG A 86 8.74 2.74 -30.53
N ARG A 87 8.96 3.95 -30.02
CA ARG A 87 10.25 4.37 -29.43
C ARG A 87 10.63 3.54 -28.21
N ALA A 88 9.68 3.24 -27.31
CA ALA A 88 9.93 2.42 -26.13
C ALA A 88 10.33 0.97 -26.46
N ARG A 89 9.84 0.41 -27.57
CA ARG A 89 10.27 -0.92 -28.06
C ARG A 89 11.64 -0.88 -28.73
N ASP A 90 12.00 0.24 -29.36
CA ASP A 90 13.29 0.44 -30.02
C ASP A 90 14.42 0.65 -28.99
N ASP A 91 14.14 1.36 -27.89
CA ASP A 91 15.09 1.61 -26.78
C ASP A 91 15.43 0.34 -25.95
N GLU A 92 14.67 -0.75 -26.09
CA GLU A 92 14.88 -1.99 -25.30
C GLU A 92 15.88 -2.97 -25.96
N LYS A 93 16.37 -2.67 -27.18
CA LYS A 93 17.24 -3.58 -27.94
C LYS A 93 18.75 -3.43 -27.67
N ASP A 94 19.18 -2.32 -27.09
CA ASP A 94 20.60 -1.97 -26.93
C ASP A 94 21.07 -1.99 -25.46
N ASN A 95 20.58 -2.92 -24.65
CA ASN A 95 21.03 -3.10 -23.25
C ASN A 95 21.64 -4.49 -22.98
N TRP A 96 22.36 -5.06 -23.96
CA TRP A 96 23.17 -6.29 -23.81
C TRP A 96 24.61 -6.14 -24.31
N GLU A 97 25.30 -5.08 -23.91
CA GLU A 97 26.76 -5.11 -23.80
C GLU A 97 27.15 -4.86 -22.34
N ILE A 98 27.09 -5.92 -21.54
CA ILE A 98 27.91 -5.98 -20.32
C ILE A 98 29.28 -6.47 -20.78
N ASP A 99 30.14 -5.47 -20.86
CA ASP A 99 31.56 -5.48 -21.13
C ASP A 99 32.30 -6.58 -20.34
N GLY A 100 33.29 -7.16 -21.01
CA GLY A 100 34.16 -8.17 -20.44
C GLY A 100 35.02 -7.58 -19.34
N ILE A 101 34.95 -8.18 -18.16
CA ILE A 101 35.95 -8.01 -17.10
C ILE A 101 36.35 -9.41 -16.64
N LEU A 102 37.65 -9.65 -16.81
CA LEU A 102 38.56 -10.59 -16.14
C LEU A 102 38.02 -11.25 -14.85
#